data_AF-A0A3M9XQ28-F1
#
_entry.id   AF-A0A3M9XQ28-F1
#
_cell.length_a   1.000
_cell.length_b   1.000
_cell.length_c   1.000
_cell.angle_alpha   90.00
_cell.angle_beta   90.00
_cell.angle_gamma   90.00
#
_symmetry.space_group_name_H-M   'P 1'
#
loop_
_entity.id
_entity.type
_entity.pdbx_description
1 polymer ?
#
loop_
_entity_poly.entity_id
_entity_poly.type
_entity_poly.pdbx_seq_one_letter_code
_entity_poly.pdbx_strand_id
1 'polypeptide(L)'
;MTVKYAIALFLTPRLRKRLTTKTIAVFHGALSAVTELGATLLFFFYAWPITLTQAVAFGVGAGSVEAAYVFIVGVFLSEDDPQESSEWAAGAADSYCVRYMVPIERGSALLGHISSRGLIYVGLAAPAYAAQASLIAIAFLLFSCVDGVAAYGILKRWNWYDPKICFRAHLFFFSVSVIEGMLFLGSSNILLS
;
A
#
# COMPACT_ATOMS: atom_id res chain seq x y z
N MET A 1 -14.27 -9.04 -1.50
CA MET A 1 -13.27 -7.96 -1.80
C MET A 1 -13.71 -7.00 -2.93
N THR A 2 -14.83 -6.28 -2.80
CA THR A 2 -15.44 -5.52 -3.91
C THR A 2 -15.14 -4.01 -3.90
N VAL A 3 -14.55 -3.47 -2.83
CA VAL A 3 -14.48 -2.00 -2.63
C VAL A 3 -13.24 -1.33 -3.25
N LYS A 4 -12.22 -2.08 -3.69
CA LYS A 4 -10.97 -1.49 -4.22
C LYS A 4 -11.04 -1.02 -5.70
N TYR A 5 -12.21 -1.03 -6.35
CA TYR A 5 -12.32 -0.79 -7.80
C TYR A 5 -12.93 0.56 -8.19
N ALA A 6 -12.59 1.64 -7.49
CA ALA A 6 -13.04 2.99 -7.90
C ALA A 6 -12.79 3.24 -9.39
N ILE A 7 -11.59 2.95 -9.91
CA ILE A 7 -11.30 3.13 -11.35
C ILE A 7 -12.16 2.24 -12.25
N ALA A 8 -12.41 0.97 -11.90
CA ALA A 8 -13.21 0.11 -12.76
C ALA A 8 -14.69 0.54 -12.80
N LEU A 9 -15.15 1.28 -11.78
CA LEU A 9 -16.47 1.93 -11.75
C LEU A 9 -16.50 3.21 -12.61
N PHE A 10 -15.38 3.95 -12.69
CA PHE A 10 -15.30 5.20 -13.49
C PHE A 10 -14.87 5.00 -14.96
N LEU A 11 -14.27 3.87 -15.31
CA LEU A 11 -13.91 3.56 -16.70
C LEU A 11 -15.16 3.17 -17.50
N THR A 12 -15.45 3.93 -18.55
CA THR A 12 -16.53 3.55 -19.49
C THR A 12 -16.29 2.14 -20.04
N PRO A 13 -17.34 1.35 -20.33
CA PRO A 13 -17.20 0.00 -20.88
C PRO A 13 -16.35 -0.05 -22.16
N ARG A 14 -16.33 1.04 -22.93
CA ARG A 14 -15.50 1.19 -24.14
C ARG A 14 -14.01 1.30 -23.82
N LEU A 15 -13.63 2.08 -22.79
CA LEU A 15 -12.23 2.19 -22.36
C LEU A 15 -11.74 0.88 -21.77
N ARG A 16 -12.58 0.21 -20.96
CA ARG A 16 -12.23 -1.08 -20.32
C ARG A 16 -11.89 -2.17 -21.33
N LYS A 17 -12.52 -2.18 -22.51
CA LYS A 17 -12.23 -3.14 -23.59
C LYS A 17 -10.88 -2.87 -24.30
N ARG A 18 -10.33 -1.66 -24.19
CA ARG A 18 -9.10 -1.26 -24.89
C ARG A 18 -7.85 -1.33 -24.02
N LEU A 19 -8.01 -1.27 -22.70
CA LEU A 19 -6.88 -1.27 -21.77
C LEU A 19 -6.51 -2.68 -21.33
N THR A 20 -5.21 -2.96 -21.28
CA THR A 20 -4.72 -4.23 -20.73
C THR A 20 -4.85 -4.24 -19.20
N THR A 21 -4.92 -5.42 -18.59
CA THR A 21 -4.90 -5.58 -17.12
C THR A 21 -3.71 -4.86 -16.47
N LYS A 22 -2.54 -4.90 -17.12
CA LYS A 22 -1.33 -4.21 -16.63
C LYS A 22 -1.54 -2.70 -16.58
N THR A 23 -2.09 -2.14 -17.66
CA THR A 23 -2.36 -0.70 -17.75
C THR A 23 -3.35 -0.24 -16.69
N ILE A 24 -4.45 -0.99 -16.48
CA ILE A 24 -5.44 -0.66 -15.44
C ILE A 24 -4.80 -0.70 -14.05
N ALA A 25 -3.98 -1.72 -13.78
CA ALA A 25 -3.28 -1.85 -12.50
C ALA A 25 -2.30 -0.69 -12.24
N VAL A 26 -1.53 -0.26 -13.25
CA VAL A 26 -0.65 0.92 -13.15
C VAL A 26 -1.44 2.19 -12.83
N PHE A 27 -2.55 2.43 -13.54
CA PHE A 27 -3.40 3.59 -13.25
C PHE A 27 -4.02 3.53 -11.85
N HIS A 28 -4.36 2.33 -11.38
CA HIS A 28 -4.87 2.14 -10.02
C HIS A 28 -3.83 2.49 -8.96
N GLY A 29 -2.62 1.95 -9.07
CA GLY A 29 -1.53 2.30 -8.16
C GLY A 29 -1.21 3.80 -8.16
N ALA A 30 -1.13 4.41 -9.34
CA ALA A 30 -0.88 5.84 -9.48
C ALA A 30 -2.00 6.69 -8.85
N LEU A 31 -3.27 6.35 -9.10
CA LEU A 31 -4.39 7.07 -8.49
C LEU A 31 -4.37 6.92 -6.97
N SER A 32 -4.11 5.71 -6.46
CA SER A 32 -4.05 5.44 -5.02
C SER A 32 -2.97 6.28 -4.34
N ALA A 33 -1.75 6.31 -4.92
CA ALA A 33 -0.68 7.17 -4.44
C ALA A 33 -1.06 8.65 -4.45
N VAL A 34 -1.67 9.14 -5.54
CA VAL A 34 -2.14 10.53 -5.63
C VAL A 34 -3.20 10.84 -4.57
N THR A 35 -4.14 9.94 -4.32
CA THR A 35 -5.19 10.17 -3.33
C THR A 35 -4.65 10.13 -1.90
N GLU A 36 -3.83 9.14 -1.56
CA GLU A 36 -3.37 8.96 -0.18
C GLU A 36 -2.16 9.83 0.17
N LEU A 37 -1.12 9.79 -0.65
CA LEU A 37 0.08 10.59 -0.42
C LEU A 37 -0.13 12.04 -0.81
N GLY A 38 -1.01 12.34 -1.76
CA GLY A 38 -1.43 13.72 -2.02
C GLY A 38 -2.19 14.33 -0.84
N ALA A 39 -3.12 13.58 -0.23
CA ALA A 39 -3.80 14.03 1.00
C ALA A 39 -2.82 14.20 2.16
N THR A 40 -1.86 13.27 2.32
CA THR A 40 -0.77 13.38 3.30
C THR A 40 0.06 14.64 3.07
N LEU A 41 0.49 14.88 1.83
CA LEU A 41 1.30 16.04 1.44
C LEU A 41 0.58 17.35 1.75
N LEU A 42 -0.70 17.46 1.36
CA LEU A 42 -1.53 18.64 1.65
C LEU A 42 -1.71 18.85 3.16
N PHE A 43 -1.95 17.77 3.92
CA PHE A 43 -2.08 17.84 5.37
C PHE A 43 -0.77 18.31 6.02
N PHE A 44 0.38 17.75 5.64
CA PHE A 44 1.68 18.18 6.18
C PHE A 44 2.04 19.60 5.78
N PHE A 45 1.70 20.06 4.57
CA PHE A 45 1.84 21.47 4.18
C PHE A 45 1.00 22.38 5.06
N TYR A 46 -0.26 22.02 5.34
CA TYR A 46 -1.16 22.82 6.16
C TYR A 46 -0.75 22.83 7.64
N ALA A 47 -0.33 21.70 8.18
CA ALA A 47 0.02 21.53 9.59
C ALA A 47 1.48 21.89 9.93
N TRP A 48 2.26 22.39 8.96
CA TRP A 48 3.68 22.64 9.15
C TRP A 48 3.96 23.78 10.16
N PRO A 49 4.97 23.67 11.04
CA PRO A 49 5.90 22.54 11.20
C PRO A 49 5.34 21.42 12.08
N ILE A 50 5.52 20.17 11.62
CA ILE A 50 5.29 18.98 12.45
C ILE A 50 6.61 18.32 12.83
N THR A 51 6.61 17.62 13.97
CA THR A 51 7.74 16.82 14.43
C THR A 51 7.79 15.46 13.72
N LEU A 52 8.98 14.84 13.70
CA LEU A 52 9.15 13.47 13.21
C LEU A 52 8.20 12.49 13.92
N THR A 53 8.03 12.62 15.23
CA THR A 53 7.11 11.81 16.04
C THR A 53 5.66 11.96 15.57
N GLN A 54 5.22 13.18 15.25
CA GLN A 54 3.89 13.43 14.72
C GLN A 54 3.72 12.82 13.31
N ALA A 55 4.74 12.88 12.45
CA ALA A 55 4.70 12.24 11.13
C ALA A 55 4.61 10.71 11.24
N VAL A 56 5.38 10.10 12.15
CA VAL A 56 5.29 8.65 12.44
C VAL A 56 3.92 8.30 13.01
N ALA A 57 3.41 9.06 13.97
CA ALA A 57 2.09 8.85 14.54
C ALA A 57 0.98 8.96 13.48
N PHE A 58 1.11 9.90 12.53
CA PHE A 58 0.21 10.01 11.38
C PHE A 58 0.23 8.74 10.52
N GLY A 59 1.43 8.22 10.21
CA GLY A 59 1.60 6.96 9.48
C GLY A 59 1.00 5.74 10.21
N VAL A 60 1.23 5.63 11.52
CA VAL A 60 0.63 4.60 12.37
C VAL A 60 -0.90 4.71 12.36
N GLY A 61 -1.43 5.93 12.51
CA GLY A 61 -2.86 6.21 12.47
C GLY A 61 -3.49 5.77 11.14
N ALA A 62 -2.87 6.15 10.02
CA ALA A 62 -3.34 5.77 8.68
C ALA A 62 -3.39 4.24 8.51
N GLY A 63 -2.30 3.53 8.84
CA GLY A 63 -2.27 2.07 8.73
C GLY A 63 -3.21 1.36 9.70
N SER A 64 -3.43 1.92 10.89
CA SER A 64 -4.38 1.37 11.87
C SER A 64 -5.83 1.52 11.40
N VAL A 65 -6.17 2.67 10.80
CA VAL A 65 -7.51 2.91 10.21
C VAL A 65 -7.74 1.98 9.03
N GLU A 66 -6.75 1.78 8.15
CA GLU A 66 -6.88 0.81 7.06
C GLU A 66 -7.08 -0.61 7.61
N ALA A 67 -6.27 -1.03 8.59
CA ALA A 67 -6.43 -2.34 9.21
C ALA A 67 -7.83 -2.52 9.80
N ALA A 68 -8.32 -1.55 10.57
CA ALA A 68 -9.67 -1.58 11.13
C ALA A 68 -10.74 -1.68 10.04
N TYR A 69 -10.62 -0.89 8.96
CA TYR A 69 -11.52 -0.96 7.82
C TYR A 69 -11.53 -2.35 7.17
N VAL A 70 -10.35 -2.94 6.92
CA VAL A 70 -10.24 -4.29 6.34
C VAL A 70 -10.85 -5.35 7.26
N PHE A 71 -10.62 -5.27 8.57
CA PHE A 71 -11.24 -6.18 9.53
C PHE A 71 -12.75 -6.03 9.57
N ILE A 72 -13.27 -4.79 9.59
CA ILE A 72 -14.72 -4.54 9.61
C ILE A 72 -15.37 -5.10 8.35
N VAL A 73 -14.81 -4.83 7.17
CA VAL A 73 -15.33 -5.37 5.91
C VAL A 73 -15.21 -6.89 5.88
N GLY A 74 -14.08 -7.44 6.33
CA GLY A 74 -13.83 -8.87 6.38
C GLY A 74 -14.83 -9.62 7.26
N VAL A 75 -15.08 -9.12 8.47
CA VAL A 75 -15.91 -9.81 9.48
C VAL A 75 -17.40 -9.55 9.31
N PHE A 76 -17.80 -8.32 8.98
CA PHE A 76 -19.22 -7.93 9.01
C PHE A 76 -19.87 -7.85 7.64
N LEU A 77 -19.09 -7.73 6.55
CA LEU A 77 -19.61 -7.48 5.21
C LEU A 77 -19.23 -8.54 4.18
N SER A 78 -18.39 -9.51 4.54
CA SER A 78 -18.09 -10.65 3.67
C SER A 78 -19.10 -11.75 3.93
N GLU A 79 -19.66 -12.32 2.86
CA GLU A 79 -20.40 -13.56 2.95
C GLU A 79 -19.40 -14.72 3.02
N ASP A 80 -19.64 -15.68 3.91
CA ASP A 80 -18.82 -16.89 3.99
C ASP A 80 -18.98 -17.71 2.71
N ASP A 81 -17.88 -17.84 1.94
CA ASP A 81 -17.79 -18.76 0.81
C ASP A 81 -17.11 -20.07 1.27
N PRO A 82 -17.82 -21.21 1.27
CA PRO A 82 -17.25 -22.50 1.63
C PRO A 82 -16.09 -22.92 0.74
N GLN A 83 -16.11 -22.54 -0.55
CA GLN A 83 -15.02 -22.86 -1.46
C GLN A 83 -13.78 -22.07 -1.06
N GLU A 84 -13.91 -20.77 -0.83
CA GLU A 84 -12.80 -19.90 -0.41
C GLU A 84 -12.17 -20.39 0.90
N SER A 85 -13.02 -20.78 1.86
CA SER A 85 -12.59 -21.35 3.15
C SER A 85 -11.80 -22.65 2.98
N SER A 86 -12.22 -23.53 2.06
CA SER A 86 -11.54 -24.80 1.79
C SER A 86 -10.18 -24.59 1.10
N GLU A 87 -10.10 -23.65 0.15
CA GLU A 87 -8.86 -23.29 -0.55
C GLU A 87 -7.86 -22.68 0.42
N TRP A 88 -8.33 -21.77 1.29
CA TRP A 88 -7.51 -21.22 2.37
C TRP A 88 -6.99 -22.30 3.31
N ALA A 89 -7.86 -23.21 3.77
CA ALA A 89 -7.45 -24.28 4.70
C ALA A 89 -6.38 -25.20 4.10
N ALA A 90 -6.53 -25.56 2.81
CA ALA A 90 -5.53 -26.35 2.09
C ALA A 90 -4.20 -25.59 1.99
N GLY A 91 -4.21 -24.33 1.55
CA GLY A 91 -2.99 -23.52 1.45
C GLY A 91 -2.33 -23.26 2.81
N ALA A 92 -3.12 -23.07 3.86
CA ALA A 92 -2.64 -22.83 5.23
C ALA A 92 -2.05 -24.08 5.90
N ALA A 93 -2.45 -25.29 5.47
CA ALA A 93 -1.82 -26.53 5.90
C ALA A 93 -0.36 -26.60 5.41
N ASP A 94 -0.11 -26.14 4.18
CA ASP A 94 1.18 -26.26 3.49
C ASP A 94 2.09 -25.03 3.64
N SER A 95 1.56 -23.87 4.05
CA SER A 95 2.30 -22.60 4.05
C SER A 95 1.97 -21.68 5.22
N TYR A 96 3.01 -21.25 5.93
CA TYR A 96 2.90 -20.19 6.93
C TYR A 96 2.54 -18.83 6.33
N CYS A 97 2.93 -18.55 5.08
CA CYS A 97 2.50 -17.33 4.40
C CYS A 97 0.98 -17.28 4.30
N VAL A 98 0.36 -18.37 3.86
CA VAL A 98 -1.10 -18.44 3.69
C VAL A 98 -1.80 -18.47 5.05
N ARG A 99 -1.28 -19.25 6.00
CA ARG A 99 -1.82 -19.36 7.37
C ARG A 99 -1.84 -18.01 8.08
N TYR A 100 -0.81 -17.20 7.90
CA TYR A 100 -0.65 -15.89 8.54
C TYR A 100 -0.76 -14.74 7.53
N MET A 101 -1.47 -14.94 6.42
CA MET A 101 -1.54 -13.96 5.33
C MET A 101 -2.03 -12.60 5.82
N VAL A 102 -3.10 -12.58 6.63
CA VAL A 102 -3.69 -11.35 7.17
C VAL A 102 -2.68 -10.57 8.04
N PRO A 103 -2.09 -11.13 9.12
CA PRO A 103 -1.13 -10.37 9.92
C PRO A 103 0.14 -9.99 9.14
N ILE A 104 0.61 -10.81 8.20
CA ILE A 104 1.74 -10.47 7.32
C ILE A 104 1.38 -9.25 6.45
N GLU A 105 0.23 -9.29 5.79
CA GLU A 105 -0.27 -8.21 4.95
C GLU A 105 -0.40 -6.92 5.77
N ARG A 106 -1.10 -6.97 6.91
CA ARG A 106 -1.36 -5.79 7.75
C ARG A 106 -0.08 -5.23 8.37
N GLY A 107 0.86 -6.08 8.77
CA GLY A 107 2.17 -5.65 9.28
C GLY A 107 3.00 -4.96 8.20
N SER A 108 3.07 -5.55 6.99
CA SER A 108 3.77 -4.92 5.86
C SER A 108 3.10 -3.62 5.42
N ALA A 109 1.77 -3.56 5.37
CA ALA A 109 1.02 -2.35 5.05
C ALA A 109 1.27 -1.24 6.08
N LEU A 110 1.23 -1.54 7.39
CA LEU A 110 1.54 -0.58 8.44
C LEU A 110 2.95 0.01 8.27
N LEU A 111 3.95 -0.83 8.02
CA LEU A 111 5.32 -0.39 7.73
C LEU A 111 5.35 0.51 6.48
N GLY A 112 4.65 0.14 5.41
CA GLY A 112 4.50 0.94 4.21
C GLY A 112 3.86 2.30 4.47
N HIS A 113 2.81 2.38 5.29
CA HIS A 113 2.20 3.66 5.65
C HIS A 113 3.18 4.56 6.40
N ILE A 114 3.82 4.04 7.45
CA ILE A 114 4.81 4.82 8.22
C ILE A 114 5.93 5.31 7.31
N SER A 115 6.46 4.44 6.46
CA SER A 115 7.62 4.73 5.63
C SER A 115 7.30 5.71 4.50
N SER A 116 6.23 5.47 3.73
CA SER A 116 5.82 6.37 2.65
C SER A 116 5.46 7.77 3.15
N ARG A 117 4.75 7.88 4.28
CA ARG A 117 4.37 9.17 4.88
C ARG A 117 5.58 9.84 5.54
N GLY A 118 6.47 9.06 6.14
CA GLY A 118 7.79 9.52 6.58
C GLY A 118 8.62 10.11 5.45
N LEU A 119 8.63 9.48 4.26
CA LEU A 119 9.30 10.02 3.07
C LEU A 119 8.72 11.36 2.60
N ILE A 120 7.39 11.52 2.64
CA ILE A 120 6.76 12.81 2.37
C ILE A 120 7.24 13.88 3.37
N TYR A 121 7.28 13.53 4.66
CA TYR A 121 7.77 14.43 5.71
C TYR A 121 9.22 14.87 5.49
N VAL A 122 10.16 13.92 5.30
CA VAL A 122 11.58 14.27 5.08
C VAL A 122 11.79 14.98 3.75
N GLY A 123 10.97 14.68 2.74
CA GLY A 123 10.97 15.42 1.48
C GLY A 123 10.62 16.89 1.69
N LEU A 124 9.55 17.19 2.44
CA LEU A 124 9.16 18.55 2.78
C LEU A 124 10.20 19.28 3.65
N ALA A 125 10.89 18.55 4.52
CA ALA A 125 11.94 19.09 5.39
C ALA A 125 13.28 19.32 4.66
N ALA A 126 13.45 18.79 3.44
CA ALA A 126 14.72 18.85 2.73
C ALA A 126 15.08 20.28 2.31
N PRO A 127 16.32 20.76 2.55
CA PRO A 127 16.70 22.15 2.27
C PRO A 127 16.86 22.44 0.78
N ALA A 128 17.14 21.42 -0.03
CA ALA A 128 17.34 21.55 -1.47
C ALA A 128 16.11 21.06 -2.23
N TYR A 129 15.58 21.89 -3.14
CA TYR A 129 14.40 21.57 -3.95
C TYR A 129 14.54 20.25 -4.73
N ALA A 130 15.74 19.96 -5.25
CA ALA A 130 16.00 18.72 -5.96
C ALA A 130 15.87 17.48 -5.05
N ALA A 131 16.34 17.57 -3.80
CA ALA A 131 16.21 16.49 -2.83
C ALA A 131 14.74 16.31 -2.39
N GLN A 132 14.05 17.41 -2.13
CA GLN A 132 12.62 17.44 -1.82
C GLN A 132 11.79 16.73 -2.91
N ALA A 133 11.94 17.18 -4.16
CA ALA A 133 11.20 16.60 -5.29
C ALA A 133 11.52 15.11 -5.48
N SER A 134 12.78 14.72 -5.29
CA SER A 134 13.21 13.32 -5.47
C SER A 134 12.62 12.40 -4.42
N LEU A 135 12.66 12.78 -3.13
CA LEU A 135 12.11 11.97 -2.03
C LEU A 135 10.59 11.82 -2.15
N ILE A 136 9.89 12.91 -2.48
CA ILE A 136 8.44 12.87 -2.69
C ILE A 136 8.10 12.00 -3.91
N ALA A 137 8.81 12.16 -5.03
CA ALA A 137 8.59 11.33 -6.23
C ALA A 137 8.83 9.83 -5.96
N ILE A 138 9.87 9.49 -5.19
CA ILE A 138 10.15 8.12 -4.80
C ILE A 138 9.03 7.55 -3.94
N ALA A 139 8.52 8.30 -2.95
CA ALA A 139 7.39 7.87 -2.13
C ALA A 139 6.15 7.54 -2.99
N PHE A 140 5.82 8.42 -3.95
CA PHE A 140 4.70 8.18 -4.87
C PHE A 140 4.93 6.96 -5.76
N LEU A 141 6.13 6.79 -6.29
CA LEU A 141 6.46 5.66 -7.18
C LEU A 141 6.36 4.33 -6.44
N LEU A 142 6.98 4.21 -5.26
CA LEU A 142 7.02 2.98 -4.49
C LEU A 142 5.63 2.59 -3.97
N PHE A 143 4.86 3.57 -3.46
CA PHE A 143 3.47 3.36 -3.08
C PHE A 143 2.60 2.91 -4.27
N SER A 144 2.78 3.54 -5.44
CA SER A 144 2.09 3.14 -6.67
C SER A 144 2.41 1.71 -7.08
N CYS A 145 3.64 1.26 -6.86
CA CYS A 145 4.05 -0.11 -7.18
C CYS A 145 3.36 -1.14 -6.29
N VAL A 146 3.23 -0.90 -4.98
CA VAL A 146 2.54 -1.81 -4.05
C VAL A 146 1.08 -1.97 -4.45
N ASP A 147 0.36 -0.87 -4.59
CA ASP A 147 -1.07 -0.89 -4.91
C ASP A 147 -1.34 -1.35 -6.34
N GLY A 148 -0.45 -1.00 -7.28
CA GLY A 148 -0.52 -1.49 -8.65
C GLY A 148 -0.35 -3.01 -8.73
N VAL A 149 0.59 -3.61 -7.99
CA VAL A 149 0.75 -5.07 -7.96
C VAL A 149 -0.43 -5.76 -7.27
N ALA A 150 -0.92 -5.20 -6.15
CA ALA A 150 -2.12 -5.71 -5.51
C ALA A 150 -3.33 -5.68 -6.47
N ALA A 151 -3.58 -4.56 -7.13
CA ALA A 151 -4.64 -4.41 -8.12
C ALA A 151 -4.47 -5.39 -9.31
N TYR A 152 -3.24 -5.56 -9.79
CA TYR A 152 -2.93 -6.52 -10.84
C TYR A 152 -3.30 -7.96 -10.44
N GLY A 153 -2.94 -8.37 -9.22
CA GLY A 153 -3.25 -9.70 -8.70
C GLY A 153 -4.75 -9.96 -8.63
N ILE A 154 -5.54 -8.99 -8.16
CA ILE A 154 -7.00 -9.15 -8.12
C ILE A 154 -7.58 -9.19 -9.55
N LEU A 155 -7.13 -8.32 -10.46
CA LEU A 155 -7.61 -8.31 -11.86
C LEU A 155 -7.25 -9.60 -12.61
N LYS A 156 -6.13 -10.23 -12.26
CA LYS A 156 -5.71 -11.54 -12.78
C LYS A 156 -6.29 -12.72 -12.02
N ARG A 157 -7.11 -12.48 -10.99
CA ARG A 157 -7.69 -13.52 -10.12
C ARG A 157 -6.62 -14.47 -9.61
N TRP A 158 -5.52 -13.91 -9.11
CA TRP A 158 -4.51 -14.71 -8.42
C TRP A 158 -5.16 -15.51 -7.32
N ASN A 159 -4.82 -16.80 -7.25
CA ASN A 159 -5.15 -17.60 -6.09
C ASN A 159 -4.21 -17.18 -4.95
N TRP A 160 -4.69 -16.33 -4.06
CA TRP A 160 -3.92 -15.84 -2.91
C TRP A 160 -3.63 -16.95 -1.88
N TYR A 161 -4.35 -18.08 -1.96
CA TYR A 161 -4.12 -19.27 -1.16
C TYR A 161 -3.07 -20.20 -1.76
N ASP A 162 -2.58 -19.94 -2.98
CA ASP A 162 -1.39 -20.61 -3.51
C ASP A 162 -0.12 -20.14 -2.76
N PRO A 163 0.67 -21.05 -2.15
CA PRO A 163 1.85 -20.67 -1.38
C PRO A 163 2.89 -19.86 -2.15
N LYS A 164 3.08 -20.12 -3.44
CA LYS A 164 4.10 -19.44 -4.25
C LYS A 164 3.65 -18.03 -4.60
N ILE A 165 2.37 -17.85 -4.92
CA ILE A 165 1.78 -16.54 -5.17
C ILE A 165 1.80 -15.70 -3.89
N CYS A 166 1.31 -16.25 -2.77
CA CYS A 166 1.34 -15.59 -1.46
C CYS A 166 2.75 -15.09 -1.13
N PHE A 167 3.74 -15.99 -1.14
CA PHE A 167 5.10 -15.66 -0.76
C PHE A 167 5.70 -14.57 -1.65
N ARG A 168 5.55 -14.69 -2.98
CA ARG A 168 6.11 -13.72 -3.93
C ARG A 168 5.47 -12.34 -3.78
N ALA A 169 4.15 -12.28 -3.60
CA ALA A 169 3.45 -11.02 -3.45
C ALA A 169 3.82 -10.32 -2.14
N HIS A 170 3.77 -11.02 -1.01
CA HIS A 170 4.12 -10.43 0.29
C HIS A 170 5.61 -10.12 0.42
N LEU A 171 6.50 -10.92 -0.19
CA LEU A 171 7.92 -10.56 -0.28
C LEU A 171 8.12 -9.26 -1.04
N PHE A 172 7.41 -9.07 -2.17
CA PHE A 172 7.46 -7.82 -2.91
C PHE A 172 6.96 -6.63 -2.08
N PHE A 173 5.77 -6.74 -1.46
CA PHE A 173 5.21 -5.67 -0.63
C PHE A 173 6.14 -5.30 0.52
N PHE A 174 6.61 -6.30 1.26
CA PHE A 174 7.55 -6.09 2.36
C PHE A 174 8.86 -5.46 1.90
N SER A 175 9.42 -5.91 0.78
CA SER A 175 10.67 -5.36 0.25
C SER A 175 10.53 -3.88 -0.11
N VAL A 176 9.41 -3.49 -0.74
CA VAL A 176 9.14 -2.08 -1.03
C VAL A 176 9.02 -1.27 0.26
N SER A 177 8.25 -1.73 1.25
CA SER A 177 8.11 -1.04 2.53
C SER A 177 9.44 -0.91 3.29
N VAL A 178 10.33 -1.91 3.21
CA VAL A 178 11.68 -1.84 3.79
C VAL A 178 12.55 -0.82 3.06
N ILE A 179 12.52 -0.79 1.72
CA ILE A 179 13.25 0.22 0.93
C ILE A 179 12.78 1.64 1.30
N GLU A 180 11.46 1.85 1.38
CA GLU A 180 10.90 3.13 1.84
C GLU A 180 11.38 3.48 3.25
N GLY A 181 11.34 2.51 4.17
CA GLY A 181 11.76 2.71 5.56
C GLY A 181 13.24 3.06 5.68
N MET A 182 14.11 2.38 4.91
CA MET A 182 15.54 2.69 4.86
C MET A 182 15.80 4.10 4.32
N LEU A 183 15.11 4.51 3.25
CA LEU A 183 15.24 5.85 2.69
C LEU A 183 14.73 6.93 3.67
N PHE A 184 13.62 6.66 4.35
CA PHE A 184 13.05 7.55 5.36
C PHE A 184 14.02 7.75 6.54
N LEU A 185 14.51 6.66 7.13
CA LEU A 185 15.42 6.71 8.28
C LEU A 185 16.77 7.30 7.89
N GLY A 186 17.32 6.91 6.73
CA GLY A 186 18.57 7.44 6.22
C GLY A 186 18.51 8.95 5.97
N SER A 187 17.41 9.45 5.39
CA SER A 187 17.21 10.87 5.13
C SER A 187 16.94 11.66 6.42
N SER A 188 16.25 11.06 7.40
CA SER A 188 15.99 11.69 8.71
C SER A 188 17.27 11.96 9.48
N ASN A 189 18.21 11.02 9.47
CA ASN A 189 19.50 11.19 10.16
C ASN A 189 20.34 12.33 9.58
N ILE A 190 20.31 12.53 8.25
CA ILE A 190 21.02 13.62 7.58
C ILE A 190 20.42 14.99 7.94
N LEU A 191 19.10 15.05 8.14
CA LEU A 191 18.42 16.31 8.48
C LEU A 191 18.58 16.69 9.96
N LEU A 192 18.88 15.71 10.83
CA LEU A 192 19.06 15.91 12.27
C LEU A 192 20.52 16.08 12.71
N SER A 193 21.47 15.85 11.79
CA SER A 193 22.92 16.05 12.00
C SER A 193 23.37 17.45 11.61
#